data_AF-A0A357MID0-F1
#
_entry.id   AF-A0A357MID0-F1
#
_cell.length_a   1.000
_cell.length_b   1.000
_cell.length_c   1.000
_cell.angle_alpha   90.00
_cell.angle_beta   90.00
_cell.angle_gamma   90.00
#
_symmetry.space_group_name_H-M   'P 1'
#
loop_
_entity.id
_entity.type
_entity.pdbx_description
1 polymer ?
#
loop_
_entity_poly.entity_id
_entity_poly.type
_entity_poly.pdbx_seq_one_letter_code
_entity_poly.pdbx_strand_id
1 'polypeptide(L)'
;MLEFLTCAMFTILPDYLYRRYGQGKRIGQEITFFSVWYELRWGLVTCFVATVTIITLVFYYHPSTNAVASYFRTVTILPETGGRVEEVFVANNQTVQAGDPLFRLDPSSQEDAVETARRKVEEVEAALSVSGAEIAAAQAAVEAAQAA
;
A
#
# COMPACT_ATOMS: atom_id res chain seq x y z
N MET A 1 46.44 -0.54 -4.16
CA MET A 1 47.55 0.44 -4.28
C MET A 1 47.25 1.73 -3.52
N LEU A 2 46.14 2.44 -3.80
CA LEU A 2 45.80 3.70 -3.13
C LEU A 2 45.58 3.57 -1.63
N GLU A 3 44.89 2.53 -1.16
CA GLU A 3 44.64 2.30 0.28
C GLU A 3 45.91 2.11 1.10
N PHE A 4 46.92 1.44 0.53
CA PHE A 4 48.21 1.27 1.18
C PHE A 4 48.94 2.61 1.32
N LEU A 5 48.89 3.45 0.29
CA LEU A 5 49.48 4.79 0.30
C LEU A 5 48.76 5.72 1.28
N THR A 6 47.43 5.67 1.36
CA THR A 6 46.67 6.48 2.32
C THR A 6 46.91 6.03 3.75
N CYS A 7 46.95 4.72 4.02
CA CYS A 7 47.28 4.19 5.35
C CYS A 7 48.71 4.61 5.75
N ALA A 8 49.70 4.40 4.87
CA ALA A 8 51.08 4.78 5.13
C ALA A 8 51.24 6.28 5.39
N MET A 9 50.51 7.12 4.64
CA MET A 9 50.51 8.57 4.85
C MET A 9 49.87 8.96 6.19
N PHE A 10 48.76 8.34 6.57
CA PHE A 10 48.07 8.65 7.83
C PHE A 10 48.79 8.14 9.08
N THR A 11 49.57 7.07 8.99
CA THR A 11 50.22 6.47 10.16
C THR A 11 51.69 6.86 10.29
N ILE A 12 52.44 6.89 9.18
CA ILE A 12 53.89 7.21 9.22
C ILE A 12 54.11 8.72 9.32
N LEU A 13 53.35 9.55 8.59
CA LEU A 13 53.60 11.00 8.54
C LEU A 13 53.46 11.67 9.93
N PRO A 14 52.41 11.41 10.72
CA PRO A 14 52.26 12.06 12.03
C PRO A 14 53.28 11.57 13.05
N ASP A 15 53.55 10.26 13.09
CA ASP A 15 54.56 9.69 13.99
C ASP A 15 55.97 10.21 13.65
N TYR A 16 56.28 10.29 12.36
CA TYR A 16 57.54 10.87 11.89
C TYR A 16 57.68 12.35 12.26
N LEU A 17 56.64 13.16 12.03
CA LEU A 17 56.65 14.58 12.39
C LEU A 17 56.82 14.76 13.91
N TYR A 18 56.13 13.96 14.72
CA TYR A 18 56.24 14.03 16.18
C TYR A 18 57.63 13.61 16.68
N ARG A 19 58.19 12.51 16.15
CA ARG A 19 59.54 12.04 16.53
C ARG A 19 60.63 13.02 16.11
N ARG A 20 60.50 13.65 14.94
CA ARG A 20 61.49 14.60 14.43
C ARG A 20 61.40 15.98 15.07
N TYR A 21 60.21 16.57 15.16
CA TYR A 21 60.03 17.95 15.64
C TYR A 21 59.70 18.04 17.13
N GLY A 22 59.04 17.04 17.72
CA GLY A 22 58.72 17.01 19.16
C GLY A 22 59.83 16.38 19.99
N GLN A 23 60.38 15.25 19.54
CA GLN A 23 61.40 14.50 20.30
C GLN A 23 62.85 14.77 19.84
N GLY A 24 63.05 15.57 18.79
CA GLY A 24 64.37 15.93 18.27
C GLY A 24 65.16 14.75 17.67
N LYS A 25 64.50 13.63 17.37
CA LYS A 25 65.16 12.39 16.97
C LYS A 25 65.75 12.47 15.57
N ARG A 26 66.96 11.94 15.40
CA ARG A 26 67.70 11.98 14.12
C ARG A 26 67.40 10.76 13.25
N ILE A 27 67.17 11.03 11.96
CA ILE A 27 66.95 10.00 10.94
C ILE A 27 68.21 9.15 10.78
N GLY A 28 68.06 7.83 10.78
CA GLY A 28 69.16 6.88 10.56
C GLY A 28 69.90 6.43 11.82
N GLN A 29 69.65 7.06 12.98
CA GLN A 29 70.15 6.58 14.28
C GLN A 29 69.00 6.06 15.16
N GLU A 30 68.00 6.91 15.41
CA GLU A 30 66.90 6.59 16.33
C GLU A 30 65.61 6.22 15.59
N ILE A 31 65.40 6.80 14.40
CA ILE A 31 64.33 6.38 13.47
C ILE A 31 64.97 5.39 12.49
N THR A 32 64.98 4.12 12.86
CA THR A 32 65.46 3.03 12.02
C THR A 32 64.34 2.53 11.09
N PHE A 33 64.73 1.86 9.99
CA PHE A 33 63.78 1.22 9.07
C PHE A 33 62.82 0.27 9.80
N PHE A 34 63.31 -0.42 10.84
CA PHE A 34 62.50 -1.30 11.68
C PHE A 34 61.39 -0.55 12.42
N SER A 35 61.68 0.65 12.96
CA SER A 35 60.68 1.46 13.65
C SER A 35 59.56 1.91 12.70
N VAL A 36 59.90 2.32 11.48
CA VAL A 36 58.92 2.75 10.47
C VAL A 36 58.08 1.58 9.98
N TRP A 37 58.70 0.42 9.75
CA TRP A 37 58.00 -0.80 9.36
C TRP A 37 57.02 -1.28 10.45
N TYR A 38 57.41 -1.18 11.72
CA TYR A 38 56.56 -1.56 12.85
C TYR A 38 55.29 -0.71 12.95
N GLU A 39 55.42 0.62 12.83
CA GLU A 39 54.27 1.54 12.81
C GLU A 39 53.37 1.32 11.59
N LEU A 40 53.97 1.08 10.42
CA LEU A 40 53.22 0.77 9.20
C LEU A 40 52.39 -0.51 9.37
N ARG A 41 52.95 -1.56 9.97
CA ARG A 41 52.25 -2.82 10.23
C ARG A 41 51.04 -2.59 11.14
N TRP A 42 51.20 -1.88 12.25
CA TRP A 42 50.08 -1.60 13.15
C TRP A 42 49.03 -0.72 12.51
N GLY A 43 49.45 0.32 11.79
CA GLY A 43 48.54 1.19 11.04
C GLY A 43 47.68 0.45 10.02
N LEU A 44 48.28 -0.47 9.25
CA LEU A 44 47.55 -1.29 8.29
C LEU A 44 46.57 -2.25 8.97
N VAL A 45 46.97 -2.89 10.07
CA VAL A 45 46.09 -3.77 10.83
C VAL A 45 44.91 -3.00 11.40
N THR A 46 45.14 -1.83 12.00
CA THR A 46 44.06 -1.00 12.58
C THR A 46 43.10 -0.50 11.50
N CYS A 47 43.60 -0.03 10.35
CA CYS A 47 42.74 0.43 9.26
C CYS A 47 41.92 -0.72 8.67
N PHE A 48 42.53 -1.90 8.52
CA PHE A 48 41.82 -3.09 8.05
C PHE A 48 40.69 -3.48 9.01
N VAL A 49 40.98 -3.55 10.32
CA VAL A 49 39.98 -3.86 11.34
C VAL A 49 38.86 -2.81 11.33
N ALA A 50 39.18 -1.52 11.29
CA ALA A 50 38.19 -0.44 11.24
C ALA A 50 37.29 -0.55 10.01
N THR A 51 37.86 -0.88 8.85
CA THR A 51 37.10 -1.05 7.59
C THR A 51 36.13 -2.22 7.70
N VAL A 52 36.59 -3.37 8.21
CA VAL A 52 35.72 -4.54 8.43
C VAL A 52 34.61 -4.21 9.43
N THR A 53 34.93 -3.52 10.53
CA THR A 53 33.94 -3.10 11.52
C THR A 53 32.89 -2.17 10.92
N ILE A 54 33.28 -1.14 10.18
CA ILE A 54 32.35 -0.21 9.54
C ILE A 54 31.45 -0.93 8.54
N ILE A 55 32.02 -1.74 7.65
CA ILE A 55 31.25 -2.54 6.69
C ILE A 55 30.23 -3.40 7.44
N THR A 56 30.66 -4.12 8.47
CA THR A 56 29.79 -5.01 9.24
C THR A 56 28.65 -4.25 9.89
N LEU A 57 28.93 -3.12 10.55
CA LEU A 57 27.90 -2.30 11.19
C LEU A 57 26.89 -1.75 10.18
N VAL A 58 27.37 -1.21 9.06
CA VAL A 58 26.50 -0.66 8.02
C VAL A 58 25.56 -1.73 7.47
N PHE A 59 26.08 -2.90 7.10
CA PHE A 59 25.25 -3.98 6.57
C PHE A 59 24.35 -4.62 7.62
N TYR A 60 24.77 -4.65 8.88
CA TYR A 60 23.96 -5.17 9.98
C TYR A 60 22.78 -4.25 10.32
N TYR A 61 23.01 -2.94 10.38
CA TYR A 61 21.96 -1.96 10.74
C TYR A 61 21.13 -1.48 9.55
N HIS A 62 21.66 -1.54 8.33
CA HIS A 62 20.94 -1.18 7.11
C HIS A 62 20.92 -2.35 6.11
N PRO A 63 20.18 -3.44 6.43
CA PRO A 63 20.01 -4.53 5.48
C PRO A 63 19.20 -4.03 4.27
N SER A 64 19.82 -4.09 3.10
CA SER A 64 19.14 -3.83 1.82
C SER A 64 18.62 -5.14 1.26
N THR A 65 17.31 -5.21 0.98
CA THR A 65 16.69 -6.37 0.32
C THR A 65 15.94 -5.93 -0.93
N ASN A 66 16.08 -6.71 -2.00
CA ASN A 66 15.26 -6.56 -3.21
C ASN A 66 14.03 -7.48 -3.18
N ALA A 67 13.91 -8.33 -2.16
CA ALA A 67 12.80 -9.26 -1.97
C ALA A 67 11.81 -8.67 -0.96
N VAL A 68 10.91 -7.82 -1.45
CA VAL A 68 9.80 -7.26 -0.66
C VAL A 68 8.51 -7.92 -1.12
N ALA A 69 7.89 -8.72 -0.26
CA ALA A 69 6.55 -9.26 -0.48
C ALA A 69 5.52 -8.28 0.10
N SER A 70 4.69 -7.69 -0.76
CA SER A 70 3.52 -6.92 -0.31
C SER A 70 2.36 -7.87 -0.07
N TYR A 71 2.00 -8.06 1.20
CA TYR A 71 0.82 -8.82 1.58
C TYR A 71 -0.38 -7.87 1.60
N PHE A 72 -1.27 -8.01 0.61
CA PHE A 72 -2.57 -7.35 0.61
C PHE A 72 -3.66 -8.40 0.79
N ARG A 73 -4.69 -8.04 1.57
CA ARG A 73 -5.88 -8.86 1.70
C ARG A 73 -6.81 -8.55 0.54
N THR A 74 -6.98 -9.49 -0.37
CA THR A 74 -7.98 -9.40 -1.43
C THR A 74 -9.35 -9.78 -0.89
N VAL A 75 -10.36 -8.95 -1.15
CA VAL A 75 -11.77 -9.26 -0.91
C VAL A 75 -12.47 -9.26 -2.26
N THR A 76 -13.12 -10.37 -2.59
CA THR A 76 -13.90 -10.48 -3.83
C THR A 76 -15.23 -9.77 -3.64
N ILE A 77 -15.57 -8.87 -4.55
CA ILE A 77 -16.86 -8.19 -4.59
C ILE A 77 -17.70 -8.87 -5.69
N LEU A 78 -18.85 -9.40 -5.31
CA LEU A 78 -19.80 -10.04 -6.22
C LEU A 78 -21.15 -9.30 -6.15
N PRO A 79 -21.90 -9.23 -7.26
CA PRO A 79 -23.28 -8.79 -7.22
C PRO A 79 -24.15 -9.90 -6.61
N GLU A 80 -25.23 -9.50 -5.92
CA GLU A 80 -26.23 -10.42 -5.35
C GLU A 80 -26.98 -11.23 -6.42
N THR A 81 -27.08 -10.70 -7.64
CA THR A 81 -27.81 -11.33 -8.74
C THR A 81 -26.93 -11.40 -9.99
N GLY A 82 -27.09 -12.47 -10.76
CA GLY A 82 -26.44 -12.62 -12.07
C GLY A 82 -27.11 -11.73 -13.11
N GLY A 83 -26.31 -11.18 -14.03
CA GLY A 83 -26.82 -10.33 -15.10
C GLY A 83 -25.71 -9.93 -16.08
N ARG A 84 -26.10 -9.32 -17.19
CA ARG A 84 -25.15 -8.74 -18.16
C ARG A 84 -24.59 -7.44 -17.57
N VAL A 85 -23.27 -7.27 -17.61
CA VAL A 85 -22.62 -6.00 -17.26
C VAL A 85 -22.86 -5.00 -18.40
N GLU A 86 -23.47 -3.87 -18.07
CA GLU A 86 -23.71 -2.77 -19.00
C GLU A 86 -22.49 -1.84 -19.04
N GLU A 87 -21.94 -1.51 -17.88
CA GLU A 87 -20.89 -0.50 -17.73
C GLU A 87 -19.95 -0.80 -16.57
N VAL A 88 -18.67 -0.45 -16.71
CA VAL A 88 -17.64 -0.56 -15.65
C VAL A 88 -17.07 0.83 -15.39
N PHE A 89 -17.18 1.31 -14.16
CA PHE A 89 -16.83 2.69 -13.79
C PHE A 89 -15.39 2.86 -13.32
N VAL A 90 -14.68 1.76 -13.07
CA VAL A 90 -13.35 1.76 -12.46
C VAL A 90 -12.29 1.16 -13.38
N ALA A 91 -11.09 1.73 -13.33
CA ALA A 91 -9.91 1.19 -13.97
C ALA A 91 -9.11 0.28 -13.02
N ASN A 92 -8.24 -0.55 -13.59
CA ASN A 92 -7.38 -1.41 -12.80
C ASN A 92 -6.42 -0.59 -11.92
N ASN A 93 -6.23 -1.00 -10.66
CA ASN A 93 -5.46 -0.30 -9.63
C ASN A 93 -5.99 1.10 -9.24
N GLN A 94 -7.21 1.47 -9.62
CA GLN A 94 -7.83 2.70 -9.17
C GLN A 94 -8.18 2.62 -7.67
N THR A 95 -7.88 3.69 -6.92
CA THR A 95 -8.35 3.82 -5.53
C THR A 95 -9.83 4.18 -5.53
N VAL A 96 -10.62 3.42 -4.76
CA VAL A 96 -12.07 3.60 -4.59
C VAL A 96 -12.40 3.80 -3.12
N GLN A 97 -13.48 4.51 -2.84
CA GLN A 97 -14.02 4.71 -1.49
C GLN A 97 -15.24 3.82 -1.25
N ALA A 98 -15.61 3.67 0.02
CA ALA A 98 -16.79 2.91 0.39
C ALA A 98 -18.05 3.59 -0.17
N GLY A 99 -18.84 2.83 -0.93
CA GLY A 99 -20.05 3.32 -1.60
C GLY A 99 -19.86 3.72 -3.06
N ASP A 100 -18.62 3.76 -3.57
CA ASP A 100 -18.39 4.07 -4.97
C ASP A 100 -18.91 2.95 -5.89
N PRO A 101 -19.61 3.28 -6.99
CA PRO A 101 -20.08 2.29 -7.94
C PRO A 101 -18.90 1.71 -8.73
N LEU A 102 -18.80 0.37 -8.77
CA LEU A 102 -17.71 -0.32 -9.48
C LEU A 102 -18.13 -0.71 -10.90
N PHE A 103 -19.32 -1.28 -11.04
CA PHE A 103 -19.91 -1.66 -12.32
C PHE A 103 -21.44 -1.66 -12.18
N ARG A 104 -22.13 -1.58 -13.32
CA ARG A 104 -23.60 -1.61 -13.42
C ARG A 104 -24.04 -2.81 -14.25
N LEU A 105 -25.07 -3.50 -13.76
CA LEU A 105 -25.77 -4.55 -14.50
C LEU A 105 -26.93 -3.94 -15.29
N ASP A 106 -27.26 -4.55 -16.42
CA ASP A 106 -28.43 -4.20 -17.24
C ASP A 106 -29.72 -4.33 -16.40
N PRO A 107 -30.46 -3.22 -16.19
CA PRO A 107 -31.62 -3.19 -15.29
C PRO A 107 -32.94 -3.56 -15.98
N SER A 108 -32.95 -3.78 -17.30
CA SER A 108 -34.17 -3.95 -18.11
C SER A 108 -35.17 -4.95 -17.51
N SER A 109 -34.71 -6.15 -17.14
CA SER A 109 -35.59 -7.18 -16.58
C SER A 109 -36.20 -6.79 -15.22
N GLN A 110 -35.46 -6.04 -14.40
CA GLN A 110 -35.94 -5.57 -13.10
C GLN A 110 -36.89 -4.39 -13.26
N GLU A 111 -36.61 -3.47 -14.19
CA GLU A 111 -37.49 -2.35 -14.52
C GLU A 111 -38.84 -2.84 -15.06
N ASP A 112 -38.83 -3.80 -15.98
CA ASP A 112 -40.04 -4.43 -16.52
C ASP A 112 -40.86 -5.13 -15.41
N ALA A 113 -40.19 -5.81 -14.48
CA ALA A 113 -40.83 -6.46 -13.35
C ALA A 113 -41.47 -5.44 -12.39
N VAL A 114 -40.81 -4.31 -12.13
CA VAL A 114 -41.34 -3.22 -11.32
C VAL A 114 -42.53 -2.55 -12.00
N GLU A 115 -42.46 -2.33 -13.32
CA GLU A 115 -43.57 -1.77 -14.09
C GLU A 115 -44.80 -2.70 -14.05
N THR A 116 -44.59 -3.99 -14.32
CA THR A 116 -45.65 -5.02 -14.21
C THR A 116 -46.25 -5.02 -12.79
N ALA A 117 -45.37 -4.93 -11.78
CA ALA A 117 -45.65 -4.61 -10.39
C ALA A 117 -46.74 -3.54 -10.21
N ARG A 118 -46.41 -2.35 -10.70
CA ARG A 118 -47.21 -1.13 -10.57
C ARG A 118 -48.52 -1.22 -11.33
N ARG A 119 -48.52 -1.76 -12.56
CA ARG A 119 -49.73 -1.97 -13.36
C ARG A 119 -50.76 -2.84 -12.65
N LYS A 120 -50.30 -3.88 -11.96
CA LYS A 120 -51.19 -4.76 -11.20
C LYS A 120 -51.81 -4.05 -9.99
N VAL A 121 -51.09 -3.13 -9.35
CA VAL A 121 -51.65 -2.31 -8.28
C VAL A 121 -52.72 -1.37 -8.84
N GLU A 122 -52.46 -0.69 -9.95
CA GLU A 122 -53.43 0.18 -10.62
C GLU A 122 -54.72 -0.57 -11.01
N GLU A 123 -54.58 -1.79 -11.53
CA GLU A 123 -55.72 -2.66 -11.88
C GLU A 123 -56.58 -2.99 -10.64
N VAL A 124 -55.95 -3.35 -9.52
CA VAL A 124 -56.65 -3.66 -8.27
C VAL A 124 -57.31 -2.42 -7.67
N GLU A 125 -56.67 -1.26 -7.73
CA GLU A 125 -57.26 0.01 -7.28
C GLU A 125 -58.49 0.39 -8.13
N ALA A 126 -58.40 0.20 -9.45
CA ALA A 126 -59.55 0.39 -10.34
C ALA A 126 -60.69 -0.58 -9.99
N ALA A 127 -60.39 -1.86 -9.77
CA ALA A 127 -61.39 -2.86 -9.36
C ALA A 127 -62.04 -2.50 -8.01
N LEU A 128 -61.26 -2.04 -7.02
CA LEU A 128 -61.77 -1.56 -5.73
C LEU A 128 -62.72 -0.37 -5.90
N SER A 129 -62.40 0.55 -6.80
CA SER A 129 -63.27 1.70 -7.08
C SER A 129 -64.63 1.27 -7.66
N VAL A 130 -64.62 0.28 -8.56
CA VAL A 130 -65.83 -0.30 -9.14
C VAL A 130 -66.63 -1.05 -8.06
N SER A 131 -65.99 -1.90 -7.27
CA SER A 131 -66.65 -2.60 -6.16
C SER A 131 -67.22 -1.63 -5.12
N GLY A 132 -66.55 -0.51 -4.87
CA GLY A 132 -67.08 0.55 -4.00
C GLY A 132 -68.36 1.19 -4.55
N ALA A 133 -68.42 1.44 -5.86
CA ALA A 133 -69.62 1.93 -6.53
C ALA A 133 -70.76 0.90 -6.51
N GLU A 134 -70.45 -0.38 -6.70
CA GLU A 134 -71.42 -1.48 -6.60
C GLU A 134 -72.01 -1.61 -5.19
N ILE A 135 -71.18 -1.50 -4.15
CA ILE A 135 -71.63 -1.50 -2.75
C ILE A 135 -72.57 -0.32 -2.49
N ALA A 136 -72.22 0.89 -2.95
CA ALA A 136 -73.07 2.06 -2.79
C ALA A 136 -74.43 1.89 -3.50
N ALA A 137 -74.43 1.32 -4.71
CA ALA A 137 -75.67 1.02 -5.44
C ALA A 137 -76.52 -0.04 -4.71
N ALA A 138 -75.90 -1.10 -4.18
CA ALA A 138 -76.59 -2.13 -3.43
C ALA A 138 -77.21 -1.60 -2.13
N GLN A 139 -76.48 -0.72 -1.41
CA GLN A 139 -77.00 -0.06 -0.20
C GLN A 139 -78.23 0.81 -0.51
N ALA A 140 -78.16 1.63 -1.57
CA ALA A 140 -79.28 2.46 -2.00
C ALA A 140 -80.52 1.62 -2.36
N ALA A 141 -80.33 0.44 -2.97
CA ALA A 141 -81.43 -0.48 -3.27
C ALA A 141 -82.09 -1.07 -2.01
N VAL A 142 -81.29 -1.40 -0.98
CA VAL A 142 -81.83 -1.89 0.31
C VAL A 142 -82.61 -0.79 1.02
N GLU A 143 -82.11 0.44 1.06
CA GLU A 143 -82.81 1.58 1.67
C GLU A 143 -84.14 1.86 0.98
N ALA A 144 -84.17 1.83 -0.36
CA ALA A 144 -85.40 2.00 -1.13
C ALA A 144 -86.44 0.90 -0.81
N ALA A 145 -86.01 -0.34 -0.61
CA ALA A 145 -86.91 -1.45 -0.26
C ALA A 145 -87.45 -1.37 1.17
N GLN A 146 -86.70 -0.79 2.11
CA GLN A 146 -87.15 -0.58 3.50
C GLN A 146 -88.12 0.61 3.65
N ALA A 147 -88.09 1.55 2.71
CA ALA A 147 -88.97 2.72 2.70
C ALA A 147 -90.36 2.48 2.08
N ALA A 148 -90.58 1.30 1.48
CA ALA A 148 -91.84 0.85 0.88
C ALA A 148 -92.70 0.07 1.88
#